data_AF-A0A7Y6YQT9-F1
#
_entry.id   AF-A0A7Y6YQT9-F1
#
_cell.length_a   1.000
_cell.length_b   1.000
_cell.length_c   1.000
_cell.angle_alpha   90.00
_cell.angle_beta   90.00
_cell.angle_gamma   90.00
#
_symmetry.space_group_name_H-M   'P 1'
#
loop_
_entity.id
_entity.type
_entity.pdbx_description
1 polymer ?
#
loop_
_entity_poly.entity_id
_entity_poly.type
_entity_poly.pdbx_seq_one_letter_code
_entity_poly.pdbx_strand_id
1 'polypeptide(L)'
;GYIEEWGMSQYTRDARIAMIYEGANGVQALDLVGRKLGQHGGKYVLAFFDMVKSFCQENKDISEDYTKDFIKPLQAASKDLQAAGMFFMQTGMKDPNQALAGSYDFMHLFGHVCLGLMWARMGKAAQEALDAGAGDAAFYETKLATGRYYMARRLPATKLHLARIESGADTVMALDADAF
;
A
#
# COMPACT_ATOMS: atom_id res chain seq x y z
N GLY A 1 25.02 -16.29 -3.94
CA GLY A 1 24.44 -14.97 -3.62
C GLY A 1 25.46 -13.86 -3.58
N TYR A 2 26.54 -14.00 -2.79
CA TYR A 2 27.56 -12.95 -2.67
C TYR A 2 28.69 -13.02 -3.71
N ILE A 3 28.89 -14.16 -4.37
CA ILE A 3 29.85 -14.29 -5.47
C ILE A 3 29.23 -13.70 -6.74
N GLU A 4 29.94 -12.75 -7.37
CA GLU A 4 29.45 -11.94 -8.50
C GLU A 4 28.97 -12.77 -9.70
N GLU A 5 29.59 -13.91 -9.99
CA GLU A 5 29.24 -14.78 -11.11
C GLU A 5 27.78 -15.29 -11.07
N TRP A 6 27.15 -15.31 -9.89
CA TRP A 6 25.73 -15.69 -9.75
C TRP A 6 24.75 -14.55 -10.04
N GLY A 7 25.23 -13.33 -10.26
CA GLY A 7 24.41 -12.17 -10.67
C GLY A 7 23.49 -11.56 -9.60
N MET A 8 23.34 -12.17 -8.42
CA MET A 8 22.41 -11.64 -7.39
C MET A 8 22.82 -10.25 -6.88
N SER A 9 24.12 -9.99 -6.71
CA SER A 9 24.60 -8.65 -6.33
C SER A 9 24.29 -7.62 -7.41
N GLN A 10 24.40 -8.00 -8.68
CA GLN A 10 24.05 -7.15 -9.81
C GLN A 10 22.59 -6.67 -9.73
N TYR A 11 21.63 -7.56 -9.46
CA TYR A 11 20.23 -7.15 -9.32
C TYR A 11 20.02 -6.09 -8.23
N THR A 12 20.70 -6.21 -7.09
CA THR A 12 20.58 -5.21 -6.00
C THR A 12 21.22 -3.87 -6.35
N ARG A 13 22.36 -3.89 -7.05
CA ARG A 13 23.08 -2.69 -7.48
C ARG A 13 22.30 -1.96 -8.58
N ASP A 14 21.82 -2.70 -9.58
CA ASP A 14 21.06 -2.15 -10.70
C ASP A 14 19.70 -1.62 -10.24
N ALA A 15 19.05 -2.28 -9.28
CA ALA A 15 17.79 -1.79 -8.69
C ALA A 15 17.97 -0.58 -7.77
N ARG A 16 19.19 -0.29 -7.28
CA ARG A 16 19.42 0.79 -6.30
C ARG A 16 19.10 2.16 -6.89
N ILE A 17 19.44 2.37 -8.17
CA ILE A 17 19.25 3.66 -8.85
C ILE A 17 17.77 4.02 -9.02
N ALA A 18 16.88 3.02 -9.11
CA ALA A 18 15.44 3.22 -9.28
C ALA A 18 14.77 3.94 -8.10
N MET A 19 15.41 3.98 -6.93
CA MET A 19 14.91 4.70 -5.75
C MET A 19 15.45 6.15 -5.65
N ILE A 20 16.32 6.56 -6.58
CA ILE A 20 17.10 7.79 -6.50
C ILE A 20 16.85 8.69 -7.71
N TYR A 21 16.94 8.11 -8.92
CA TYR A 21 16.80 8.84 -10.18
C TYR A 21 15.31 9.13 -10.52
N GLU A 22 15.03 10.17 -11.32
CA GLU A 22 13.68 10.70 -11.61
C GLU A 22 12.87 11.14 -10.37
N GLY A 23 13.58 11.62 -9.35
CA GLY A 23 13.02 12.07 -8.09
C GLY A 23 13.08 10.97 -7.04
N ALA A 24 13.95 11.16 -6.06
CA ALA A 24 14.17 10.22 -4.97
C ALA A 24 12.86 9.90 -4.23
N ASN A 25 12.74 8.69 -3.68
CA ASN A 25 11.52 8.23 -3.00
C ASN A 25 10.96 9.22 -1.97
N GLY A 26 11.82 9.94 -1.24
CA GLY A 26 11.38 10.99 -0.32
C GLY A 26 10.63 12.12 -1.03
N VAL A 27 11.14 12.60 -2.17
CA VAL A 27 10.48 13.63 -2.99
C VAL A 27 9.13 13.14 -3.52
N GLN A 28 9.06 11.88 -3.96
CA GLN A 28 7.80 11.26 -4.41
C GLN A 28 6.76 11.19 -3.29
N ALA A 29 7.19 10.82 -2.07
CA ALA A 29 6.33 10.78 -0.91
C ALA A 29 5.79 12.18 -0.53
N LEU A 30 6.66 13.20 -0.59
CA LEU A 30 6.26 14.59 -0.36
C LEU A 30 5.30 15.10 -1.43
N ASP A 31 5.50 14.76 -2.71
CA ASP A 31 4.58 15.12 -3.79
C ASP A 31 3.20 14.47 -3.60
N LEU A 32 3.18 13.18 -3.23
CA LEU A 32 1.94 12.45 -2.94
C LEU A 32 1.11 13.16 -1.86
N VAL A 33 1.70 13.45 -0.70
CA VAL A 33 0.98 14.07 0.43
C VAL A 33 0.74 15.56 0.21
N GLY A 34 1.78 16.31 -0.17
CA GLY A 34 1.74 17.77 -0.24
C GLY A 34 1.03 18.31 -1.49
N ARG A 35 0.95 17.54 -2.58
CA ARG A 35 0.36 18.01 -3.84
C ARG A 35 -0.79 17.15 -4.35
N LYS A 36 -0.68 15.81 -4.31
CA LYS A 36 -1.68 14.92 -4.93
C LYS A 36 -2.91 14.70 -4.07
N LEU A 37 -2.77 14.58 -2.74
CA LEU A 37 -3.91 14.35 -1.86
C LEU A 37 -4.96 15.47 -1.91
N GLY A 38 -4.52 16.73 -1.93
CA GLY A 38 -5.42 17.89 -1.99
C GLY A 38 -5.93 18.23 -3.40
N GLN A 39 -5.43 17.56 -4.45
CA GLN A 39 -5.69 17.96 -5.83
C GLN A 39 -7.19 17.88 -6.17
N HIS A 40 -7.73 18.95 -6.75
CA HIS A 40 -9.17 19.11 -7.02
C HIS A 40 -10.05 18.82 -5.78
N GLY A 41 -9.64 19.29 -4.61
CA GLY A 41 -10.38 19.07 -3.35
C GLY A 41 -10.39 17.62 -2.91
N GLY A 42 -9.36 16.83 -3.26
CA GLY A 42 -9.27 15.41 -2.92
C GLY A 42 -10.13 14.49 -3.79
N LYS A 43 -10.72 14.99 -4.88
CA LYS A 43 -11.59 14.22 -5.78
C LYS A 43 -10.98 12.86 -6.17
N TYR A 44 -9.69 12.82 -6.50
CA TYR A 44 -9.05 11.59 -6.97
C TYR A 44 -8.80 10.57 -5.86
N VAL A 45 -8.39 11.01 -4.66
CA VAL A 45 -8.18 10.08 -3.54
C VAL A 45 -9.50 9.52 -3.03
N LEU A 46 -10.55 10.35 -2.99
CA LEU A 46 -11.90 9.90 -2.66
C LEU A 46 -12.41 8.88 -3.69
N ALA A 47 -12.19 9.12 -4.99
CA ALA A 47 -12.53 8.16 -6.02
C ALA A 47 -11.77 6.82 -5.88
N PHE A 48 -10.51 6.86 -5.43
CA PHE A 48 -9.76 5.63 -5.12
C PHE A 48 -10.35 4.89 -3.92
N PHE A 49 -10.72 5.60 -2.84
CA PHE A 49 -11.38 4.98 -1.68
C PHE A 49 -12.69 4.32 -2.07
N ASP A 50 -13.49 5.00 -2.89
CA ASP A 50 -14.74 4.46 -3.41
C ASP A 50 -14.49 3.24 -4.30
N MET A 51 -13.45 3.27 -5.15
CA MET A 51 -13.08 2.11 -5.98
C MET A 51 -12.78 0.87 -5.12
N VAL A 52 -11.98 1.00 -4.05
CA VAL A 52 -11.67 -0.11 -3.15
C VAL A 52 -12.91 -0.57 -2.40
N LYS A 53 -13.72 0.37 -1.91
CA LYS A 53 -14.96 0.09 -1.16
C LYS A 53 -15.97 -0.65 -2.02
N SER A 54 -16.24 -0.16 -3.24
CA SER A 54 -17.16 -0.79 -4.19
C SER A 54 -16.66 -2.18 -4.58
N PHE A 55 -15.36 -2.33 -4.88
CA PHE A 55 -14.80 -3.65 -5.15
C PHE A 55 -15.01 -4.62 -3.98
N CYS A 56 -14.79 -4.19 -2.73
CA CYS A 56 -15.04 -5.05 -1.57
C CYS A 56 -16.51 -5.42 -1.43
N GLN A 57 -17.44 -4.48 -1.68
CA GLN A 57 -18.87 -4.71 -1.54
C GLN A 57 -19.43 -5.63 -2.63
N GLU A 58 -19.03 -5.44 -3.88
CA GLU A 58 -19.50 -6.20 -5.04
C GLU A 58 -19.02 -7.66 -5.02
N ASN A 59 -17.91 -7.94 -4.31
CA ASN A 59 -17.23 -9.23 -4.37
C ASN A 59 -17.19 -9.98 -3.03
N LYS A 60 -17.94 -9.52 -2.02
CA LYS A 60 -18.00 -10.13 -0.67
C LYS A 60 -18.77 -11.46 -0.60
N ASP A 61 -19.44 -11.85 -1.68
CA ASP A 61 -20.31 -13.03 -1.71
C ASP A 61 -19.83 -14.07 -2.73
N ILE A 62 -18.59 -13.96 -3.23
CA ILE A 62 -17.99 -14.94 -4.17
C ILE A 62 -17.83 -16.30 -3.49
N SER A 63 -17.21 -16.33 -2.31
CA SER A 63 -17.12 -17.51 -1.44
C SER A 63 -16.75 -17.08 -0.03
N GLU A 64 -17.05 -17.91 0.97
CA GLU A 64 -16.67 -17.61 2.36
C GLU A 64 -15.16 -17.45 2.52
N ASP A 65 -14.38 -18.35 1.90
CA ASP A 65 -12.92 -18.32 1.88
C ASP A 65 -12.37 -17.06 1.23
N TYR A 66 -12.88 -16.68 0.05
CA TYR A 66 -12.42 -15.48 -0.64
C TYR A 66 -12.71 -14.21 0.18
N THR A 67 -13.88 -14.16 0.80
CA THR A 67 -14.27 -13.03 1.65
C THR A 67 -13.41 -12.94 2.90
N LYS A 68 -13.14 -14.07 3.54
CA LYS A 68 -12.27 -14.15 4.70
C LYS A 68 -10.84 -13.76 4.37
N ASP A 69 -10.28 -14.28 3.28
CA ASP A 69 -8.86 -14.20 3.01
C ASP A 69 -8.45 -12.97 2.18
N PHE A 70 -9.36 -12.38 1.42
CA PHE A 70 -9.06 -11.23 0.55
C PHE A 70 -9.87 -9.99 0.91
N ILE A 71 -11.20 -10.10 1.02
CA ILE A 71 -12.06 -8.93 1.19
C ILE A 71 -11.91 -8.32 2.59
N LYS A 72 -11.99 -9.12 3.66
CA LYS A 72 -11.86 -8.60 5.03
C LYS A 72 -10.49 -7.93 5.28
N PRO A 73 -9.34 -8.51 4.89
CA PRO A 73 -8.04 -7.85 5.01
C PRO A 73 -7.95 -6.55 4.20
N LEU A 74 -8.46 -6.53 2.96
CA LEU A 74 -8.46 -5.33 2.13
C LEU A 74 -9.33 -4.22 2.72
N GLN A 75 -10.49 -4.55 3.29
CA GLN A 75 -11.33 -3.60 4.00
C GLN A 75 -10.62 -2.99 5.21
N ALA A 76 -9.90 -3.80 6.00
CA ALA A 76 -9.12 -3.30 7.12
C ALA A 76 -8.00 -2.35 6.66
N ALA A 77 -7.23 -2.75 5.64
CA ALA A 77 -6.18 -1.92 5.07
C ALA A 77 -6.70 -0.62 4.44
N SER A 78 -7.89 -0.65 3.82
CA SER A 78 -8.57 0.54 3.29
C SER A 78 -8.96 1.51 4.40
N LYS A 79 -9.42 0.99 5.56
CA LYS A 79 -9.68 1.83 6.74
C LYS A 79 -8.41 2.49 7.27
N ASP A 80 -7.29 1.76 7.30
CA ASP A 80 -6.00 2.32 7.72
C ASP A 80 -5.59 3.48 6.78
N LEU A 81 -5.75 3.31 5.47
CA LEU A 81 -5.42 4.34 4.48
C LEU A 81 -6.33 5.58 4.60
N GLN A 82 -7.63 5.37 4.83
CA GLN A 82 -8.57 6.46 5.07
C GLN A 82 -8.23 7.23 6.37
N ALA A 83 -7.86 6.52 7.44
CA ALA A 83 -7.42 7.12 8.69
C ALA A 83 -6.18 8.00 8.49
N ALA A 84 -5.17 7.48 7.79
CA ALA A 84 -3.98 8.26 7.46
C ALA A 84 -4.30 9.50 6.60
N GLY A 85 -5.19 9.37 5.60
CA GLY A 85 -5.66 10.50 4.81
C GLY A 85 -6.37 11.57 5.65
N MET A 86 -7.23 11.15 6.57
CA MET A 86 -7.90 12.06 7.50
C MET A 86 -6.93 12.76 8.45
N PHE A 87 -5.91 12.06 8.94
CA PHE A 87 -4.86 12.66 9.76
C PHE A 87 -4.21 13.85 9.03
N PHE A 88 -3.76 13.67 7.79
CA PHE A 88 -3.16 14.77 7.02
C PHE A 88 -4.13 15.91 6.71
N MET A 89 -5.41 15.63 6.46
CA MET A 89 -6.41 16.69 6.28
C MET A 89 -6.59 17.53 7.54
N GLN A 90 -6.51 16.93 8.73
CA GLN A 90 -6.70 17.62 10.01
C GLN A 90 -5.46 18.37 10.48
N THR A 91 -4.27 17.82 10.26
CA THR A 91 -3.00 18.34 10.79
C THR A 91 -2.20 19.13 9.77
N GLY A 92 -2.20 18.70 8.51
CA GLY A 92 -1.33 19.25 7.45
C GLY A 92 -1.67 20.69 7.03
N MET A 93 -2.91 21.15 7.27
CA MET A 93 -3.26 22.57 7.06
C MET A 93 -2.73 23.48 8.17
N LYS A 94 -2.44 22.93 9.36
CA LYS A 94 -2.01 23.69 10.54
C LYS A 94 -0.50 23.71 10.67
N ASP A 95 0.15 22.59 10.36
CA ASP A 95 1.59 22.44 10.42
C ASP A 95 2.07 21.52 9.27
N PRO A 96 2.79 22.07 8.28
CA PRO A 96 3.38 21.29 7.20
C PRO A 96 4.26 20.14 7.72
N ASN A 97 4.98 20.31 8.84
CA ASN A 97 5.87 19.28 9.35
C ASN A 97 5.13 17.99 9.69
N GLN A 98 3.86 18.07 10.11
CA GLN A 98 3.00 16.89 10.36
C GLN A 98 2.77 16.09 9.08
N ALA A 99 2.55 16.78 7.96
CA ALA A 99 2.40 16.13 6.66
C ALA A 99 3.73 15.56 6.13
N LEU A 100 4.84 16.28 6.35
CA LEU A 100 6.15 15.86 5.86
C LEU A 100 6.68 14.62 6.63
N ALA A 101 6.51 14.58 7.95
CA ALA A 101 7.02 13.51 8.82
C ALA A 101 6.41 12.13 8.51
N GLY A 102 5.11 12.08 8.17
CA GLY A 102 4.41 10.84 7.82
C GLY A 102 4.40 10.48 6.34
N SER A 103 4.93 11.34 5.46
CA SER A 103 4.76 11.20 4.00
C SER A 103 5.28 9.88 3.44
N TYR A 104 6.46 9.42 3.87
CA TYR A 104 7.08 8.20 3.36
C TYR A 104 6.31 6.95 3.78
N ASP A 105 5.85 6.92 5.04
CA ASP A 105 4.98 5.87 5.56
C ASP A 105 3.64 5.85 4.82
N PHE A 106 3.06 7.02 4.50
CA PHE A 106 1.83 7.09 3.72
C PHE A 106 2.00 6.52 2.31
N MET A 107 3.10 6.83 1.63
CA MET A 107 3.41 6.28 0.31
C MET A 107 3.45 4.74 0.34
N HIS A 108 4.09 4.14 1.35
CA HIS A 108 4.14 2.69 1.51
C HIS A 108 2.79 2.08 1.91
N LEU A 109 2.05 2.72 2.82
CA LEU A 109 0.69 2.32 3.21
C LEU A 109 -0.21 2.26 1.98
N PHE A 110 -0.24 3.32 1.18
CA PHE A 110 -1.00 3.39 -0.07
C PHE A 110 -0.57 2.27 -1.02
N GLY A 111 0.73 2.07 -1.22
CA GLY A 111 1.26 0.99 -2.06
C GLY A 111 0.79 -0.40 -1.61
N HIS A 112 0.74 -0.66 -0.30
CA HIS A 112 0.23 -1.89 0.26
C HIS A 112 -1.26 -2.10 -0.05
N VAL A 113 -2.09 -1.06 0.05
CA VAL A 113 -3.52 -1.12 -0.33
C VAL A 113 -3.68 -1.35 -1.83
N CYS A 114 -2.90 -0.69 -2.68
CA CYS A 114 -2.91 -0.92 -4.13
C CYS A 114 -2.60 -2.38 -4.47
N LEU A 115 -1.55 -2.94 -3.89
CA LEU A 115 -1.20 -4.34 -4.08
C LEU A 115 -2.25 -5.29 -3.49
N GLY A 116 -2.83 -4.95 -2.33
CA GLY A 116 -3.96 -5.70 -1.76
C GLY A 116 -5.15 -5.76 -2.71
N LEU A 117 -5.55 -4.62 -3.30
CA LEU A 117 -6.61 -4.56 -4.31
C LEU A 117 -6.27 -5.45 -5.52
N MET A 118 -5.04 -5.39 -6.03
CA MET A 118 -4.63 -6.23 -7.16
C MET A 118 -4.63 -7.72 -6.81
N TRP A 119 -4.17 -8.11 -5.62
CA TRP A 119 -4.22 -9.50 -5.16
C TRP A 119 -5.64 -10.01 -4.99
N ALA A 120 -6.57 -9.18 -4.51
CA ALA A 120 -7.98 -9.55 -4.44
C ALA A 120 -8.56 -9.73 -5.86
N ARG A 121 -8.30 -8.80 -6.79
CA ARG A 121 -8.73 -8.93 -8.20
C ARG A 121 -8.19 -10.19 -8.87
N MET A 122 -6.90 -10.51 -8.66
CA MET A 122 -6.32 -11.75 -9.17
C MET A 122 -6.91 -12.99 -8.49
N GLY A 123 -7.20 -12.93 -7.18
CA GLY A 123 -7.84 -14.02 -6.46
C GLY A 123 -9.24 -14.31 -6.99
N LYS A 124 -10.04 -13.28 -7.26
CA LYS A 124 -11.35 -13.41 -7.93
C LYS A 124 -11.21 -14.11 -9.29
N ALA A 125 -10.34 -13.59 -10.15
CA ALA A 125 -10.15 -14.14 -11.49
C ALA A 125 -9.66 -15.60 -11.45
N ALA A 126 -8.82 -15.95 -10.47
CA ALA A 126 -8.36 -17.32 -10.28
C ALA A 126 -9.48 -18.25 -9.81
N GLN A 127 -10.34 -17.80 -8.90
CA GLN A 127 -11.50 -18.58 -8.46
C GLN A 127 -12.47 -18.82 -9.63
N GLU A 128 -12.83 -17.77 -10.37
CA GLU A 128 -13.72 -17.87 -11.53
C GLU A 128 -13.16 -18.81 -12.60
N ALA A 129 -11.85 -18.80 -12.84
CA ALA A 129 -11.21 -19.70 -13.78
C ALA A 129 -11.24 -21.17 -13.32
N LEU A 130 -11.03 -21.43 -12.03
CA LEU A 130 -11.13 -22.78 -11.46
C LEU A 130 -12.57 -23.30 -11.53
N ASP A 131 -13.55 -22.47 -11.18
CA ASP A 131 -14.98 -22.83 -11.23
C ASP A 131 -15.43 -23.12 -12.67
N ALA A 132 -14.84 -22.44 -13.66
CA ALA A 132 -15.08 -22.67 -15.08
C ALA A 132 -14.29 -23.87 -15.65
N GLY A 133 -13.49 -24.57 -14.86
CA GLY A 133 -12.72 -25.73 -15.29
C GLY A 133 -11.52 -25.40 -16.19
N ALA A 134 -10.84 -24.28 -15.96
CA ALA A 134 -9.66 -23.89 -16.73
C ALA A 134 -8.54 -24.95 -16.70
N GLY A 135 -7.83 -25.10 -17.81
CA GLY A 135 -6.85 -26.18 -18.02
C GLY A 135 -5.57 -26.13 -17.18
N ASP A 136 -5.24 -24.99 -16.56
CA ASP A 136 -4.06 -24.83 -15.69
C ASP A 136 -4.47 -24.53 -14.24
N ALA A 137 -5.11 -25.51 -13.60
CA ALA A 137 -5.58 -25.39 -12.23
C ALA A 137 -4.44 -25.05 -11.24
N ALA A 138 -3.25 -25.62 -11.44
CA ALA A 138 -2.10 -25.42 -10.57
C ALA A 138 -1.65 -23.95 -10.52
N PHE A 139 -1.67 -23.24 -11.67
CA PHE A 139 -1.37 -21.81 -11.70
C PHE A 139 -2.36 -20.98 -10.88
N TYR A 140 -3.67 -21.25 -11.02
CA TYR A 140 -4.71 -20.50 -10.31
C TYR A 140 -4.72 -20.79 -8.81
N GLU A 141 -4.52 -22.05 -8.41
CA GLU A 141 -4.33 -22.44 -7.01
C GLU A 141 -3.10 -21.73 -6.40
N THR A 142 -2.00 -21.67 -7.14
CA THR A 142 -0.78 -20.95 -6.71
C THR A 142 -1.03 -19.45 -6.57
N LYS A 143 -1.82 -18.85 -7.47
CA LYS A 143 -2.23 -17.44 -7.37
C LYS A 143 -3.06 -17.18 -6.13
N LEU A 144 -4.02 -18.05 -5.82
CA LEU A 144 -4.81 -17.95 -4.59
C LEU A 144 -3.92 -18.06 -3.37
N ALA A 145 -3.05 -19.08 -3.29
CA ALA A 145 -2.15 -19.27 -2.15
C ALA A 145 -1.21 -18.08 -1.93
N THR A 146 -0.63 -17.54 -3.01
CA THR A 146 0.26 -16.36 -2.94
C THR A 146 -0.50 -15.11 -2.51
N GLY A 147 -1.73 -14.93 -3.01
CA GLY A 147 -2.61 -13.84 -2.61
C GLY A 147 -2.96 -13.90 -1.13
N ARG A 148 -3.37 -15.08 -0.62
CA ARG A 148 -3.62 -15.32 0.81
C ARG A 148 -2.39 -14.97 1.66
N TYR A 149 -1.19 -15.37 1.22
CA TYR A 149 0.06 -14.99 1.89
C TYR A 149 0.25 -13.47 1.93
N TYR A 150 0.07 -12.77 0.82
CA TYR A 150 0.23 -11.31 0.79
C TYR A 150 -0.75 -10.63 1.76
N MET A 151 -2.03 -11.02 1.73
CA MET A 151 -3.07 -10.49 2.59
C MET A 151 -2.78 -10.73 4.08
N ALA A 152 -2.25 -11.90 4.44
CA ALA A 152 -1.98 -12.26 5.84
C ALA A 152 -0.61 -11.78 6.36
N ARG A 153 0.41 -11.65 5.50
CA ARG A 153 1.81 -11.43 5.92
C ARG A 153 2.42 -10.11 5.47
N ARG A 154 1.90 -9.49 4.42
CA ARG A 154 2.45 -8.23 3.86
C ARG A 154 1.51 -7.06 4.08
N LEU A 155 0.22 -7.25 3.82
CA LEU A 155 -0.79 -6.21 3.96
C LEU A 155 -0.89 -5.62 5.39
N PRO A 156 -0.70 -6.38 6.50
CA PRO A 156 -0.74 -5.81 7.84
C PRO A 156 0.32 -4.72 8.13
N ALA A 157 1.31 -4.54 7.25
CA ALA A 157 2.22 -3.41 7.31
C ALA A 157 1.49 -2.05 7.25
N THR A 158 0.26 -1.98 6.73
CA THR A 158 -0.55 -0.75 6.78
C THR A 158 -0.73 -0.22 8.20
N LYS A 159 -0.86 -1.11 9.19
CA LYS A 159 -0.98 -0.72 10.60
C LYS A 159 0.30 -0.12 11.16
N LEU A 160 1.46 -0.66 10.78
CA LEU A 160 2.76 -0.10 11.14
C LEU A 160 2.91 1.31 10.58
N HIS A 161 2.62 1.48 9.30
CA HIS A 161 2.73 2.78 8.65
C HIS A 161 1.72 3.79 9.24
N LEU A 162 0.48 3.36 9.51
CA LEU A 162 -0.51 4.23 10.16
C LEU A 162 -0.02 4.72 11.53
N ALA A 163 0.48 3.82 12.38
CA ALA A 163 0.98 4.19 13.70
C ALA A 163 2.13 5.21 13.63
N ARG A 164 3.02 5.09 12.63
CA ARG A 164 4.12 6.06 12.40
C ARG A 164 3.63 7.40 11.85
N ILE A 165 2.53 7.42 11.09
CA ILE A 165 1.89 8.65 10.62
C ILE A 165 1.23 9.37 11.81
N GLU A 166 0.49 8.63 12.63
CA GLU A 166 -0.27 9.18 13.76
C GLU A 166 0.61 9.67 14.92
N SER A 167 1.88 9.26 15.00
CA SER A 167 2.82 9.81 15.99
C SER A 167 3.17 11.28 15.76
N GLY A 168 2.88 11.82 14.57
CA GLY A 168 3.09 13.22 14.22
C GLY A 168 4.56 13.64 14.11
N ALA A 169 4.76 14.95 13.92
CA ALA A 169 6.06 15.54 13.66
C ALA A 169 6.93 15.73 14.91
N ASP A 170 6.33 15.86 16.10
CA ASP A 170 7.03 16.29 17.31
C ASP A 170 8.26 15.42 17.60
N THR A 171 8.13 14.10 17.48
CA THR A 171 9.26 13.17 17.71
C THR A 171 10.33 13.27 16.61
N VAL A 172 9.93 13.55 15.37
CA VAL A 172 10.85 13.67 14.22
C VAL A 172 11.62 14.98 14.25
N MET A 173 10.97 16.05 14.72
CA MET A 173 11.49 17.42 14.72
C MET A 173 12.04 17.85 16.10
N ALA A 174 12.11 16.95 17.08
CA ALA A 174 12.51 17.27 18.45
C ALA A 174 13.99 17.62 18.61
N LEU A 175 14.86 17.05 17.76
CA LEU A 175 16.31 17.27 17.83
C LEU A 175 16.71 18.42 16.93
N ASP A 176 17.51 19.34 17.48
CA ASP A 176 18.20 20.35 16.70
C ASP A 176 19.24 19.70 15.77
N ALA A 177 19.49 20.34 14.63
CA ALA A 177 20.39 19.82 13.60
C ALA A 177 21.81 19.55 14.12
N ASP A 178 22.31 20.36 15.07
CA ASP A 178 23.64 20.21 15.66
C ASP A 178 23.79 18.98 16.57
N ALA A 179 22.69 18.28 16.86
CA ALA A 179 22.68 17.07 17.69
C ALA A 179 22.80 15.76 16.88
N PHE A 180 22.94 15.83 15.55
CA PHE A 180 23.03 14.67 14.63
C PHE A 180 24.46 14.36 14.15
#